data_AF-A0A7K1G7Z1-F1
#
_entry.id   AF-A0A7K1G7Z1-F1
#
_cell.length_a   1.000
_cell.length_b   1.000
_cell.length_c   1.000
_cell.angle_alpha   90.00
_cell.angle_beta   90.00
_cell.angle_gamma   90.00
#
_symmetry.space_group_name_H-M   'P 1'
#
loop_
_entity.id
_entity.type
_entity.pdbx_description
1 polymer ?
#
loop_
_entity_poly.entity_id
_entity_poly.type
_entity_poly.pdbx_seq_one_letter_code
_entity_poly.pdbx_strand_id
1 'polypeptide(L)'
;MIKFKIKAAKWTLSIFIFATACLYSQNISKSNLSIYKIHGTIKGDITDKFAYLYYNNVEDSVKIVNNNFEFKGTLSDTVSAQVYIKSAENAPQFYLENNNIDIQISANKVNKDGKSVEIMHIDGIKGSHSSEIQQEYLNFYQLNSGKKDFNKVLYSKLTVFLKKHRSHPFSGAILAELAMVNPILSKKELNTLYSALDITKLEKTVKLTTLFQPKLTIRFGAN
;
A
#
# COMPACT_ATOMS: atom_id res chain seq x y z
N MET A 1 -9.67 58.68 -58.36
CA MET A 1 -8.75 58.66 -57.20
C MET A 1 -9.05 57.43 -56.34
N ILE A 2 -8.01 56.68 -55.98
CA ILE A 2 -8.02 55.24 -55.67
C ILE A 2 -7.77 54.98 -54.17
N LYS A 3 -8.61 54.09 -53.61
CA LYS A 3 -8.41 52.99 -52.62
C LYS A 3 -7.68 53.20 -51.27
N PHE A 4 -8.40 52.78 -50.23
CA PHE A 4 -8.04 51.93 -49.07
C PHE A 4 -6.77 52.20 -48.24
N LYS A 5 -6.98 52.51 -46.95
CA LYS A 5 -6.09 52.10 -45.85
C LYS A 5 -6.88 51.54 -44.66
N ILE A 6 -7.44 50.34 -44.83
CA ILE A 6 -7.84 49.47 -43.72
C ILE A 6 -6.71 48.45 -43.53
N LYS A 7 -5.68 48.78 -42.75
CA LYS A 7 -4.60 47.83 -42.41
C LYS A 7 -4.09 47.87 -40.96
N ALA A 8 -4.56 48.79 -40.13
CA ALA A 8 -4.08 48.88 -38.74
C ALA A 8 -4.95 48.09 -37.72
N ALA A 9 -6.24 47.85 -38.01
CA ALA A 9 -7.17 47.27 -37.04
C ALA A 9 -7.12 45.73 -36.92
N LYS A 10 -6.42 45.02 -37.82
CA LYS A 10 -6.34 43.54 -37.79
C LYS A 10 -5.21 42.99 -36.91
N TRP A 11 -4.20 43.80 -36.57
CA TRP A 11 -3.06 43.35 -35.77
C TRP A 11 -3.30 43.48 -34.26
N THR A 12 -4.12 44.43 -33.82
CA THR A 12 -4.46 44.59 -32.40
C THR A 12 -5.47 43.54 -31.91
N LEU A 13 -6.37 43.07 -32.77
CA LEU A 13 -7.34 42.02 -32.42
C LEU A 13 -6.67 40.64 -32.26
N SER A 14 -5.60 40.36 -33.02
CA SER A 14 -4.88 39.08 -32.96
C SER A 14 -3.99 38.93 -31.72
N ILE A 15 -3.48 40.04 -31.17
CA ILE A 15 -2.68 40.06 -29.93
C ILE A 15 -3.58 39.85 -28.70
N PHE A 16 -4.82 40.36 -28.73
CA PHE A 16 -5.78 40.19 -27.64
C PHE A 16 -6.27 38.74 -27.49
N ILE A 17 -6.40 37.99 -28.59
CA ILE A 17 -6.79 36.57 -28.59
C ILE A 17 -5.66 35.66 -28.07
N PHE A 18 -4.38 36.04 -28.26
CA PHE A 18 -3.26 35.27 -27.75
C PHE A 18 -3.04 35.47 -26.24
N ALA A 19 -3.27 36.69 -25.73
CA ALA A 19 -3.15 36.99 -24.31
C ALA A 19 -4.22 36.28 -23.46
N THR A 20 -5.44 36.09 -23.97
CA THR A 20 -6.49 35.35 -23.27
C THR A 20 -6.25 33.83 -23.29
N ALA A 21 -5.63 33.28 -24.34
CA ALA A 21 -5.24 31.86 -24.37
C ALA A 21 -4.14 31.51 -23.35
N CYS A 22 -3.18 32.42 -23.11
CA CYS A 22 -2.16 32.22 -22.08
C CYS A 22 -2.72 32.28 -20.65
N LEU A 23 -3.78 33.05 -20.40
CA LEU A 23 -4.44 33.12 -19.09
C LEU A 23 -5.37 31.92 -18.83
N TYR A 24 -5.91 31.27 -19.87
CA TYR A 24 -6.69 30.03 -19.72
C TYR A 24 -5.82 28.78 -19.47
N SER A 25 -4.55 28.80 -19.86
CA SER A 25 -3.63 27.66 -19.66
C SER A 25 -3.11 27.52 -18.21
N GLN A 26 -3.31 28.54 -17.36
CA GLN A 26 -2.84 28.50 -15.97
C GLN A 26 -3.86 27.94 -14.97
N ASN A 27 -5.07 27.60 -15.40
CA ASN A 27 -6.04 26.84 -14.60
C ASN A 27 -5.94 25.34 -14.90
N ILE A 28 -4.71 24.80 -14.94
CA ILE A 28 -4.53 23.38 -14.64
C ILE A 28 -4.92 23.24 -13.17
N SER A 29 -6.16 22.79 -12.96
CA SER A 29 -6.64 22.24 -11.70
C SER A 29 -5.48 21.57 -10.99
N LYS A 30 -5.08 22.09 -9.82
CA LYS A 30 -4.30 21.32 -8.85
C LYS A 30 -5.13 20.06 -8.65
N SER A 31 -4.78 18.98 -9.34
CA SER A 31 -5.36 17.69 -9.03
C SER A 31 -5.07 17.50 -7.56
N ASN A 32 -6.13 17.31 -6.77
CA ASN A 32 -6.00 16.81 -5.40
C ASN A 32 -5.53 15.36 -5.52
N LEU A 33 -4.33 15.15 -6.06
CA LEU A 33 -3.64 13.88 -6.03
C LEU A 33 -3.44 13.59 -4.55
N SER A 34 -4.12 12.55 -4.08
CA SER A 34 -3.91 12.03 -2.74
C SER A 34 -2.42 11.66 -2.66
N ILE A 35 -1.70 12.32 -1.77
CA ILE A 35 -0.29 12.07 -1.53
C ILE A 35 -0.16 11.24 -0.26
N TYR A 36 0.83 10.38 -0.21
CA TYR A 36 1.32 9.86 1.05
C TYR A 36 2.38 10.80 1.61
N LYS A 37 2.44 10.90 2.94
CA LYS A 37 3.56 11.46 3.69
C LYS A 37 3.87 10.53 4.85
N ILE A 38 5.11 10.06 4.94
CA ILE A 38 5.55 9.20 6.03
C ILE A 38 6.49 10.01 6.89
N HIS A 39 6.14 10.29 8.13
CA HIS A 39 7.09 10.80 9.13
C HIS A 39 7.58 9.63 9.97
N GLY A 40 8.87 9.36 9.90
CA GLY A 40 9.49 8.25 10.60
C GLY A 40 10.42 8.70 11.70
N THR A 41 10.39 7.97 12.80
CA THR A 41 11.33 8.11 13.93
C THR A 41 12.06 6.80 14.15
N ILE A 42 13.37 6.84 14.35
CA ILE A 42 14.18 5.66 14.64
C ILE A 42 14.74 5.77 16.06
N LYS A 43 14.32 4.87 16.94
CA LYS A 43 14.85 4.70 18.28
C LYS A 43 16.03 3.73 18.23
N GLY A 44 17.22 4.20 18.59
CA GLY A 44 18.43 3.40 18.60
C GLY A 44 19.66 4.26 18.32
N ASP A 45 20.83 3.68 18.52
CA ASP A 45 22.10 4.29 18.15
C ASP A 45 22.49 3.83 16.74
N ILE A 46 21.92 4.52 15.74
CA ILE A 46 22.13 4.24 14.31
C ILE A 46 23.25 5.11 13.74
N THR A 47 24.04 4.54 12.84
CA THR A 47 25.11 5.27 12.14
C THR A 47 24.74 5.65 10.70
N ASP A 48 23.65 5.08 10.18
CA ASP A 48 23.16 5.32 8.84
C ASP A 48 22.68 6.76 8.63
N LYS A 49 23.01 7.29 7.46
CA LYS A 49 22.64 8.66 7.06
C LYS A 49 21.33 8.72 6.29
N PHE A 50 20.81 7.58 5.85
CA PHE A 50 19.65 7.49 4.97
C PHE A 50 18.71 6.38 5.43
N ALA A 51 17.42 6.66 5.33
CA ALA A 51 16.36 5.65 5.38
C ALA A 51 15.94 5.33 3.94
N TYR A 52 15.52 4.09 3.72
CA TYR A 52 15.10 3.56 2.44
C TYR A 52 13.65 3.10 2.51
N LEU A 53 12.91 3.34 1.45
CA LEU A 53 11.52 2.91 1.27
C LEU A 53 11.44 2.09 -0.02
N TYR A 54 11.06 0.82 0.10
CA TYR A 54 10.93 -0.09 -1.03
C TYR A 54 9.47 -0.53 -1.21
N TYR A 55 8.92 -0.34 -2.40
CA TYR A 55 7.55 -0.74 -2.76
C TYR A 55 7.42 -0.85 -4.29
N ASN A 56 6.62 -1.78 -4.82
CA ASN A 56 6.40 -1.94 -6.26
C ASN A 56 7.69 -2.01 -7.13
N ASN A 57 8.76 -2.61 -6.61
CA ASN A 57 10.09 -2.61 -7.26
C ASN A 57 10.70 -1.21 -7.46
N VAL A 58 10.24 -0.23 -6.69
CA VAL A 58 10.79 1.12 -6.59
C VAL A 58 11.49 1.22 -5.24
N GLU A 59 12.69 1.78 -5.26
CA GLU A 59 13.43 2.15 -4.05
C GLU A 59 13.60 3.67 -4.02
N ASP A 60 13.17 4.29 -2.93
CA ASP A 60 13.42 5.69 -2.61
C ASP A 60 14.31 5.79 -1.37
N SER A 61 15.00 6.92 -1.22
CA SER A 61 15.87 7.17 -0.07
C SER A 61 15.81 8.62 0.37
N VAL A 62 15.81 8.83 1.69
CA VAL A 62 15.77 10.16 2.28
C VAL A 62 16.79 10.27 3.40
N LYS A 63 17.30 11.48 3.62
CA LYS A 63 18.30 11.71 4.65
C LYS A 63 17.67 11.59 6.03
N ILE A 64 18.36 10.92 6.94
CA ILE A 64 18.03 10.89 8.37
C ILE A 64 18.64 12.14 9.02
N VAL A 65 17.81 12.89 9.75
CA VAL A 65 18.24 14.06 10.52
C VAL A 65 17.67 13.95 11.92
N ASN A 66 18.53 13.95 12.93
CA ASN A 66 18.15 13.76 14.34
C ASN A 66 17.26 12.51 14.54
N ASN A 67 17.62 11.39 13.92
CA ASN A 67 16.86 10.14 13.94
C ASN A 67 15.43 10.23 13.36
N ASN A 68 15.14 11.27 12.59
CA ASN A 68 13.88 11.44 11.88
C ASN A 68 14.10 11.35 10.37
N PHE A 69 13.09 10.89 9.64
CA PHE A 69 13.05 10.86 8.19
C PHE A 69 11.65 11.18 7.66
N GLU A 70 11.56 11.68 6.42
CA GLU A 70 10.27 11.98 5.79
C GLU A 70 10.26 11.50 4.32
N PHE A 71 9.31 10.63 3.97
CA PHE A 71 9.02 10.26 2.58
C PHE A 71 7.73 10.92 2.11
N LYS A 72 7.65 11.24 0.82
CA LYS A 72 6.44 11.77 0.18
C LYS A 72 6.30 11.29 -1.25
N GLY A 73 5.08 11.03 -1.67
CA GLY A 73 4.81 10.61 -3.04
C GLY A 73 3.33 10.38 -3.27
N THR A 74 3.03 9.68 -4.36
CA THR A 74 1.67 9.31 -4.75
C THR A 74 1.61 7.84 -5.09
N LEU A 75 0.52 7.19 -4.71
CA LEU A 75 0.19 5.83 -5.12
C LEU A 75 -1.12 5.78 -5.90
N SER A 76 -1.25 4.79 -6.77
CA SER A 76 -2.51 4.46 -7.43
C SER A 76 -3.45 3.65 -6.52
N ASP A 77 -2.90 2.84 -5.61
CA ASP A 77 -3.62 2.04 -4.61
C ASP A 77 -2.71 1.70 -3.42
N THR A 78 -3.28 1.09 -2.37
CA THR A 78 -2.51 0.61 -1.21
C THR A 78 -1.58 -0.54 -1.60
N VAL A 79 -0.33 -0.50 -1.16
CA VAL A 79 0.69 -1.51 -1.48
C VAL A 79 1.48 -1.94 -0.27
N SER A 80 2.08 -3.12 -0.34
CA SER A 80 3.08 -3.51 0.63
C SER A 80 4.37 -2.71 0.42
N ALA A 81 4.92 -2.18 1.50
CA ALA A 81 6.17 -1.45 1.50
C ALA A 81 7.09 -1.95 2.61
N GLN A 82 8.39 -1.75 2.42
CA GLN A 82 9.43 -2.00 3.40
C GLN A 82 10.14 -0.70 3.71
N VAL A 83 10.44 -0.48 5.00
CA VAL A 83 11.27 0.65 5.45
C VAL A 83 12.48 0.12 6.17
N TYR A 84 13.67 0.60 5.80
CA TYR A 84 14.90 0.05 6.34
C TYR A 84 16.08 1.03 6.29
N ILE A 85 17.15 0.71 7.02
CA ILE A 85 18.48 1.31 6.91
C ILE A 85 19.46 0.24 6.42
N LYS A 86 20.57 0.62 5.80
CA LYS A 86 21.46 -0.34 5.11
C LYS A 86 22.22 -1.27 6.05
N SER A 87 22.50 -0.82 7.25
CA SER A 87 23.14 -1.63 8.29
C SER A 87 22.23 -2.71 8.88
N ALA A 88 20.91 -2.60 8.71
CA ALA A 88 19.96 -3.57 9.24
C ALA A 88 19.92 -4.85 8.40
N GLU A 89 19.86 -6.01 9.06
CA GLU A 89 19.73 -7.31 8.40
C GLU A 89 18.30 -7.60 7.90
N ASN A 90 17.32 -6.81 8.33
CA ASN A 90 15.93 -6.97 7.97
C ASN A 90 15.30 -5.66 7.51
N ALA A 91 14.19 -5.80 6.79
CA ALA A 91 13.39 -4.67 6.33
C ALA A 91 11.94 -4.86 6.80
N PRO A 92 11.54 -4.25 7.92
CA PRO A 92 10.17 -4.29 8.40
C PRO A 92 9.17 -3.85 7.33
N GLN A 93 8.06 -4.59 7.26
CA GLN A 93 7.03 -4.41 6.25
C GLN A 93 5.80 -3.73 6.84
N PHE A 94 5.17 -2.84 6.06
CA PHE A 94 3.91 -2.18 6.38
C PHE A 94 3.10 -1.94 5.09
N TYR A 95 1.89 -1.40 5.22
CA TYR A 95 1.11 -0.97 4.07
C TYR A 95 1.29 0.53 3.83
N LEU A 96 1.69 0.88 2.61
CA LEU A 96 1.79 2.25 2.14
C LEU A 96 0.51 2.63 1.40
N GLU A 97 -0.06 3.78 1.77
CA GLU A 97 -1.31 4.32 1.25
C GLU A 97 -1.26 5.85 1.25
N ASN A 98 -2.12 6.51 0.47
CA ASN A 98 -2.12 7.97 0.31
C ASN A 98 -2.72 8.71 1.52
N ASN A 99 -2.07 8.61 2.68
CA ASN A 99 -2.39 9.28 3.93
C ASN A 99 -1.14 9.87 4.58
N ASN A 100 -1.33 10.66 5.64
CA ASN A 100 -0.25 11.00 6.55
C ASN A 100 -0.03 9.83 7.51
N ILE A 101 1.16 9.24 7.49
CA ILE A 101 1.54 8.07 8.27
C ILE A 101 2.68 8.46 9.20
N ASP A 102 2.49 8.25 10.50
CA ASP A 102 3.58 8.38 11.46
C ASP A 102 4.05 6.98 11.86
N ILE A 103 5.33 6.69 11.62
CA ILE A 103 5.94 5.39 11.90
C ILE A 103 7.03 5.50 12.97
N GLN A 104 6.92 4.64 13.97
CA GLN A 104 7.91 4.50 15.04
C GLN A 104 8.66 3.21 14.83
N ILE A 105 9.98 3.30 14.76
CA ILE A 105 10.86 2.18 14.48
C ILE A 105 11.89 2.09 15.59
N SER A 106 12.18 0.89 16.09
CA SER A 106 13.37 0.64 16.89
C SER A 106 14.43 -0.10 16.06
N ALA A 107 15.70 0.26 16.24
CA ALA A 107 16.86 -0.39 15.64
C ALA A 107 17.81 -0.83 16.77
N ASN A 108 17.91 -2.13 16.97
CA ASN A 108 18.68 -2.72 18.07
C ASN A 108 19.79 -3.62 17.53
N LYS A 109 20.97 -3.53 18.13
CA LYS A 109 22.07 -4.47 17.87
C LYS A 109 21.80 -5.78 18.59
N VAL A 110 21.83 -6.88 17.85
CA VAL A 110 21.71 -8.24 18.38
C VAL A 110 22.94 -9.05 17.96
N ASN A 111 23.37 -9.96 18.83
CA ASN A 111 24.43 -10.91 18.49
C ASN A 111 23.80 -12.14 17.82
N LYS A 112 24.16 -12.37 16.56
CA LYS A 112 23.70 -13.49 15.75
C LYS A 112 24.91 -14.14 15.09
N ASP A 113 25.10 -15.44 15.35
CA ASP A 113 26.24 -16.22 14.82
C ASP A 113 27.61 -15.57 15.10
N GLY A 114 27.76 -14.99 16.29
CA GLY A 114 29.00 -14.31 16.71
C GLY A 114 29.23 -12.93 16.07
N LYS A 115 28.27 -12.40 15.30
CA LYS A 115 28.31 -11.06 14.70
C LYS A 115 27.27 -10.16 15.34
N SER A 116 27.64 -8.91 15.60
CA SER A 116 26.69 -7.86 15.99
C SER A 116 25.99 -7.34 14.74
N VAL A 117 24.68 -7.49 14.67
CA VAL A 117 23.85 -7.10 13.53
C VAL A 117 22.71 -6.20 13.98
N GLU A 118 22.28 -5.26 13.15
CA GLU A 118 21.16 -4.39 13.47
C GLU A 118 19.84 -5.03 13.01
N ILE A 119 18.86 -5.07 13.91
CA ILE A 119 17.51 -5.54 13.62
C ILE A 119 16.54 -4.40 13.88
N MET A 120 15.72 -4.12 12.88
CA MET A 120 14.67 -3.11 12.93
C MET A 120 13.33 -3.74 13.30
N HIS A 121 12.51 -3.01 14.04
CA HIS A 121 11.13 -3.34 14.35
C HIS A 121 10.25 -2.11 14.20
N ILE A 122 9.05 -2.27 13.62
CA ILE A 122 8.05 -1.21 13.64
C ILE A 122 7.31 -1.31 14.97
N ASP A 123 7.58 -0.38 15.87
CA ASP A 123 6.98 -0.31 17.20
C ASP A 123 5.52 0.20 17.13
N GLY A 124 5.20 1.01 16.12
CA GLY A 124 3.85 1.54 15.93
C GLY A 124 3.66 2.34 14.66
N ILE A 125 2.42 2.35 14.17
CA ILE A 125 1.97 3.12 13.02
C ILE A 125 0.72 3.91 13.41
N LYS A 126 0.67 5.19 13.08
CA LYS A 126 -0.51 6.05 13.25
C LYS A 126 -0.89 6.72 11.93
N GLY A 127 -2.16 7.09 11.77
CA GLY A 127 -2.68 7.73 10.57
C GLY A 127 -2.82 6.78 9.37
N SER A 128 -2.62 5.48 9.56
CA SER A 128 -2.81 4.45 8.54
C SER A 128 -4.15 3.73 8.73
N HIS A 129 -5.00 3.78 7.70
CA HIS A 129 -6.20 2.97 7.61
C HIS A 129 -5.87 1.48 7.59
N SER A 130 -4.79 1.09 6.91
CA SER A 130 -4.32 -0.30 6.92
C SER A 130 -3.99 -0.80 8.33
N SER A 131 -3.31 0.03 9.14
CA SER A 131 -3.00 -0.31 10.54
C SER A 131 -4.27 -0.43 11.40
N GLU A 132 -5.26 0.45 11.18
CA GLU A 132 -6.55 0.38 11.87
C GLU A 132 -7.29 -0.94 11.58
N ILE A 133 -7.38 -1.36 10.32
CA ILE A 133 -8.08 -2.60 9.96
C ILE A 133 -7.32 -3.85 10.41
N GLN A 134 -5.98 -3.79 10.45
CA GLN A 134 -5.14 -4.85 11.02
C GLN A 134 -5.43 -5.01 12.51
N GLN A 135 -5.49 -3.90 13.25
CA GLN A 135 -5.79 -3.91 14.67
C GLN A 135 -7.24 -4.36 14.94
N GLU A 136 -8.20 -3.95 14.12
CA GLU A 136 -9.60 -4.43 14.22
C GLU A 136 -9.66 -5.96 14.08
N TYR A 137 -8.99 -6.52 13.08
CA TYR A 137 -8.94 -7.96 12.86
C TYR A 137 -8.22 -8.71 14.00
N LEU A 138 -7.07 -8.19 14.44
CA LEU A 138 -6.31 -8.77 15.55
C LEU A 138 -7.13 -8.81 16.85
N ASN A 139 -7.78 -7.69 17.21
CA ASN A 139 -8.64 -7.60 18.38
C ASN A 139 -9.80 -8.60 18.30
N PHE A 140 -10.43 -8.70 17.13
CA PHE A 140 -11.48 -9.70 16.91
C PHE A 140 -10.95 -11.12 17.14
N TYR A 141 -9.79 -11.46 16.57
CA TYR A 141 -9.21 -12.80 16.70
C TYR A 141 -8.87 -13.13 18.15
N GLN A 142 -8.23 -12.21 18.88
CA GLN A 142 -7.87 -12.36 20.29
C GLN A 142 -9.12 -12.60 21.18
N LEU A 143 -10.20 -11.86 20.95
CA LEU A 143 -11.42 -11.97 21.75
C LEU A 143 -12.27 -13.22 21.45
N ASN A 144 -12.08 -13.86 20.30
CA ASN A 144 -12.99 -14.91 19.82
C ASN A 144 -12.34 -16.27 19.57
N SER A 145 -11.02 -16.34 19.39
CA SER A 145 -10.30 -17.57 19.00
C SER A 145 -10.48 -18.75 19.97
N GLY A 146 -10.75 -18.50 21.25
CA GLY A 146 -11.04 -19.53 22.24
C GLY A 146 -12.48 -20.08 22.24
N LYS A 147 -13.39 -19.55 21.41
CA LYS A 147 -14.79 -19.97 21.39
C LYS A 147 -14.95 -21.31 20.66
N LYS A 148 -15.83 -22.18 21.18
CA LYS A 148 -16.12 -23.50 20.57
C LYS A 148 -16.63 -23.41 19.12
N ASP A 149 -17.35 -22.34 18.80
CA ASP A 149 -17.93 -22.05 17.49
C ASP A 149 -17.14 -20.97 16.71
N PHE A 150 -15.85 -20.78 17.05
CA PHE A 150 -15.01 -19.73 16.47
C PHE A 150 -15.01 -19.75 14.93
N ASN A 151 -15.02 -20.92 14.29
CA ASN A 151 -15.08 -21.02 12.84
C ASN A 151 -16.31 -20.31 12.23
N LYS A 152 -17.49 -20.46 12.83
CA LYS A 152 -18.73 -19.79 12.39
C LYS A 152 -18.66 -18.27 12.62
N VAL A 153 -18.16 -17.88 13.78
CA VAL A 153 -17.97 -16.46 14.15
C VAL A 153 -16.98 -15.78 13.21
N LEU A 154 -15.85 -16.44 12.91
CA LEU A 154 -14.84 -16.00 11.96
C LEU A 154 -15.42 -15.86 10.56
N TYR A 155 -16.12 -16.87 10.05
CA TYR A 155 -16.72 -16.82 8.71
C TYR A 155 -17.71 -15.65 8.56
N SER A 156 -18.56 -15.43 9.57
CA SER A 156 -19.50 -14.31 9.59
C SER A 156 -18.77 -12.96 9.60
N LYS A 157 -17.77 -12.80 10.46
CA LYS A 157 -16.94 -11.58 10.52
C LYS A 157 -16.26 -11.30 9.19
N LEU A 158 -15.65 -12.30 8.57
CA LEU A 158 -14.95 -12.16 7.29
C LEU A 158 -15.89 -11.84 6.13
N THR A 159 -17.11 -12.38 6.14
CA THR A 159 -18.12 -12.04 5.11
C THR A 159 -18.43 -10.55 5.08
N VAL A 160 -18.50 -9.90 6.26
CA VAL A 160 -18.71 -8.45 6.35
C VAL A 160 -17.41 -7.69 6.05
N PHE A 161 -16.31 -8.11 6.67
CA PHE A 161 -15.01 -7.45 6.55
C PHE A 161 -14.52 -7.38 5.10
N LEU A 162 -14.54 -8.51 4.37
CA LEU A 162 -14.03 -8.59 3.00
C LEU A 162 -14.93 -7.86 2.00
N LYS A 163 -16.24 -7.72 2.28
CA LYS A 163 -17.11 -6.86 1.46
C LYS A 163 -16.74 -5.39 1.60
N LYS A 164 -16.41 -4.95 2.83
CA LYS A 164 -16.01 -3.57 3.13
C LYS A 164 -14.61 -3.25 2.59
N HIS A 165 -13.67 -4.18 2.69
CA HIS A 165 -12.25 -3.99 2.34
C HIS A 165 -11.83 -4.84 1.13
N ARG A 166 -12.73 -4.97 0.14
CA ARG A 166 -12.59 -5.94 -0.97
C ARG A 166 -11.33 -5.82 -1.81
N SER A 167 -10.78 -4.61 -1.94
CA SER A 167 -9.57 -4.33 -2.73
C SER A 167 -8.31 -4.19 -1.88
N HIS A 168 -8.44 -4.19 -0.55
CA HIS A 168 -7.30 -3.95 0.33
C HIS A 168 -6.38 -5.19 0.36
N PRO A 169 -5.05 -5.05 0.18
CA PRO A 169 -4.12 -6.20 0.14
C PRO A 169 -4.22 -7.11 1.38
N PHE A 170 -4.43 -6.52 2.56
CA PHE A 170 -4.65 -7.26 3.81
C PHE A 170 -5.80 -8.29 3.74
N SER A 171 -6.88 -7.99 3.01
CA SER A 171 -8.00 -8.92 2.81
C SER A 171 -7.55 -10.20 2.09
N GLY A 172 -6.67 -10.06 1.09
CA GLY A 172 -6.05 -11.21 0.41
C GLY A 172 -5.09 -11.97 1.32
N ALA A 173 -4.31 -11.26 2.14
CA ALA A 173 -3.37 -11.86 3.09
C ALA A 173 -4.09 -12.75 4.13
N ILE A 174 -5.20 -12.29 4.71
CA ILE A 174 -6.02 -13.08 5.64
C ILE A 174 -6.47 -14.40 4.99
N LEU A 175 -6.97 -14.35 3.75
CA LEU A 175 -7.41 -15.57 3.07
C LEU A 175 -6.26 -16.51 2.73
N ALA A 176 -5.08 -15.97 2.41
CA ALA A 176 -3.88 -16.78 2.18
C ALA A 176 -3.48 -17.53 3.45
N GLU A 177 -3.44 -16.83 4.58
CA GLU A 177 -3.10 -17.38 5.88
C GLU A 177 -4.08 -18.49 6.29
N LEU A 178 -5.38 -18.23 6.16
CA LEU A 178 -6.43 -19.21 6.48
C LEU A 178 -6.45 -20.41 5.51
N ALA A 179 -5.90 -20.28 4.30
CA ALA A 179 -5.83 -21.39 3.36
C ALA A 179 -4.56 -22.23 3.54
N MET A 180 -3.44 -21.61 3.89
CA MET A 180 -2.12 -22.23 3.83
C MET A 180 -1.48 -22.51 5.19
N VAL A 181 -1.73 -21.64 6.17
CA VAL A 181 -1.00 -21.64 7.45
C VAL A 181 -1.89 -22.17 8.56
N ASN A 182 -3.11 -21.66 8.68
CA ASN A 182 -4.02 -22.02 9.76
C ASN A 182 -5.44 -22.30 9.23
N PRO A 183 -5.69 -23.51 8.67
CA PRO A 183 -6.96 -23.85 8.07
C PRO A 183 -8.05 -24.05 9.11
N ILE A 184 -8.80 -22.97 9.38
CA ILE A 184 -9.96 -22.96 10.28
C ILE A 184 -11.28 -23.11 9.50
N LEU A 185 -11.32 -22.61 8.26
CA LEU A 185 -12.51 -22.59 7.42
C LEU A 185 -12.48 -23.70 6.37
N SER A 186 -13.65 -24.15 5.95
CA SER A 186 -13.76 -25.12 4.86
C SER A 186 -13.38 -24.50 3.52
N LYS A 187 -12.97 -25.34 2.55
CA LYS A 187 -12.68 -24.90 1.18
C LYS A 187 -13.87 -24.16 0.54
N LYS A 188 -15.11 -24.61 0.81
CA LYS A 188 -16.32 -23.96 0.28
C LYS A 188 -16.46 -22.54 0.82
N GLU A 189 -16.28 -22.36 2.13
CA GLU A 189 -16.33 -21.05 2.79
C GLU A 189 -15.24 -20.13 2.25
N LEU A 190 -14.00 -20.62 2.15
CA LEU A 190 -12.88 -19.84 1.60
C LEU A 190 -13.12 -19.42 0.15
N ASN A 191 -13.67 -20.30 -0.70
CA ASN A 191 -14.03 -19.95 -2.07
C ASN A 191 -15.09 -18.83 -2.13
N THR A 192 -16.10 -18.89 -1.27
CA THR A 192 -17.12 -17.84 -1.17
C THR A 192 -16.52 -16.50 -0.72
N LEU A 193 -15.63 -16.52 0.27
CA LEU A 193 -14.94 -15.32 0.74
C LEU A 193 -14.01 -14.75 -0.35
N TYR A 194 -13.29 -15.61 -1.05
CA TYR A 194 -12.41 -15.23 -2.16
C TYR A 194 -13.19 -14.55 -3.30
N SER A 195 -14.38 -15.05 -3.64
CA SER A 195 -15.22 -14.41 -4.67
C SER A 195 -15.71 -13.00 -4.34
N ALA A 196 -15.63 -12.58 -3.07
CA ALA A 196 -15.99 -11.23 -2.66
C ALA A 196 -14.85 -10.21 -2.89
N LEU A 197 -13.62 -10.66 -3.10
CA LEU A 197 -12.45 -9.79 -3.29
C LEU A 197 -12.41 -9.19 -4.69
N ASP A 198 -11.83 -7.99 -4.79
CA ASP A 198 -11.41 -7.42 -6.07
C ASP A 198 -9.99 -7.89 -6.39
N ILE A 199 -9.89 -9.04 -7.05
CA ILE A 199 -8.63 -9.71 -7.38
C ILE A 199 -7.75 -8.92 -8.37
N THR A 200 -8.29 -7.88 -9.03
CA THR A 200 -7.52 -7.05 -9.95
C THR A 200 -6.57 -6.09 -9.23
N LYS A 201 -6.85 -5.83 -7.94
CA LYS A 201 -6.12 -4.90 -7.08
C LYS A 201 -5.25 -5.57 -6.03
N LEU A 202 -5.40 -6.89 -5.84
CA LEU A 202 -4.54 -7.64 -4.95
C LEU A 202 -3.16 -7.79 -5.58
N GLU A 203 -2.11 -7.62 -4.78
CA GLU A 203 -0.75 -7.89 -5.25
C GLU A 203 -0.65 -9.30 -5.83
N LYS A 204 -0.05 -9.42 -7.02
CA LYS A 204 0.21 -10.70 -7.70
C LYS A 204 1.00 -11.70 -6.84
N THR A 205 1.63 -11.21 -5.77
CA THR A 205 2.50 -11.96 -4.86
C THR A 205 1.74 -13.03 -4.06
N VAL A 206 0.43 -12.84 -3.82
CA VAL A 206 -0.36 -13.88 -3.15
C VAL A 206 -0.88 -14.85 -4.22
N LYS A 207 -0.30 -16.05 -4.28
CA LYS A 207 -0.70 -17.18 -5.16
C LYS A 207 -2.12 -17.73 -4.89
N LEU A 208 -3.07 -16.89 -4.46
CA LEU A 208 -4.47 -17.25 -4.20
C LEU A 208 -5.13 -17.89 -5.42
N THR A 209 -4.75 -17.44 -6.63
CA THR A 209 -5.25 -17.99 -7.88
C THR A 209 -4.95 -19.48 -8.04
N THR A 210 -3.80 -19.98 -7.57
CA THR A 210 -3.48 -21.41 -7.64
C THR A 210 -4.22 -22.26 -6.60
N LEU A 211 -4.67 -21.66 -5.50
CA LEU A 211 -5.31 -22.35 -4.38
C LEU A 211 -6.83 -22.48 -4.55
N PHE A 212 -7.46 -21.49 -5.19
CA PHE A 212 -8.93 -21.38 -5.28
C PHE A 212 -9.50 -21.67 -6.68
N GLN A 213 -8.68 -21.97 -7.68
CA GLN A 213 -9.18 -22.49 -8.96
C GLN A 213 -9.68 -23.95 -8.79
N PRO A 214 -10.85 -24.32 -9.35
CA PRO A 214 -11.11 -25.72 -9.63
C PRO A 214 -10.04 -26.19 -10.63
N LYS A 215 -9.42 -27.37 -10.41
CA LYS A 215 -8.56 -28.00 -11.41
C LYS A 215 -9.31 -27.95 -12.75
N LEU A 216 -8.85 -27.15 -13.70
CA LEU A 216 -9.25 -27.32 -15.09
C LEU A 216 -8.86 -28.76 -15.42
N THR A 217 -9.87 -29.59 -15.67
CA THR A 217 -9.71 -30.93 -16.19
C THR A 217 -8.95 -30.82 -17.51
N ILE A 218 -7.64 -31.04 -17.47
CA ILE A 218 -6.88 -31.32 -18.68
C ILE A 218 -7.36 -32.68 -19.15
N ARG A 219 -8.24 -32.67 -20.16
CA ARG A 219 -8.51 -33.84 -20.98
C ARG A 219 -7.19 -34.19 -21.66
N PHE A 220 -6.54 -35.25 -21.20
CA PHE A 220 -5.54 -35.92 -22.03
C PHE A 220 -6.32 -36.56 -23.19
N GLY A 221 -6.13 -35.99 -24.38
CA GLY A 221 -6.50 -36.64 -25.61
C GLY A 221 -5.69 -37.92 -25.74
N ALA A 222 -6.39 -39.01 -26.02
CA ALA A 222 -5.79 -40.23 -26.51
C ALA A 222 -5.01 -39.94 -27.81
N ASN A 223 -3.79 -40.48 -27.89
CA ASN A 223 -3.21 -41.12 -29.06
C ASN A 223 -2.06 -42.01 -28.57
#